data_AF-A0A838SGL4-F1
#
_entry.id   AF-A0A838SGL4-F1
#
_cell.length_a   1.000
_cell.length_b   1.000
_cell.length_c   1.000
_cell.angle_alpha   90.00
_cell.angle_beta   90.00
_cell.angle_gamma   90.00
#
_symmetry.space_group_name_H-M   'P 1'
#
loop_
_entity.id
_entity.type
_entity.pdbx_description
1 polymer ?
#
loop_
_entity_poly.entity_id
_entity_poly.type
_entity_poly.pdbx_seq_one_letter_code
_entity_poly.pdbx_strand_id
1 'polypeptide(L)'
;MPGKSDKSRTIKIDLMARVEGEGALHITVQNGQVQDVQLRIFEPPRFFEAFLQGRHVNEVPDIVARICGICPVAYQMSAVHTLEQIFGVEMPQSLRDLRRLLYCGEWIESHVLHIHMLQGPDFLGFDSGLEMARSHPDLVKRGLRMKKAGNQLLALLGGRSVHPVSVQIGGFSGADKECFTCAERRIPLGQRCRCGNASMGERI
;
A
#
# COMPACT_ATOMS: atom_id res chain seq x y z
N MET A 1 -4.34 53.16 -31.08
CA MET A 1 -4.56 51.71 -31.20
C MET A 1 -5.46 51.29 -30.05
N PRO A 2 -6.64 50.68 -30.30
CA PRO A 2 -7.54 50.28 -29.22
C PRO A 2 -6.84 49.20 -28.38
N GLY A 3 -6.79 49.41 -27.07
CA GLY A 3 -6.01 48.61 -26.12
C GLY A 3 -6.40 47.14 -26.14
N LYS A 4 -5.39 46.26 -26.28
CA LYS A 4 -5.52 44.85 -25.90
C LYS A 4 -5.88 44.85 -24.42
N SER A 5 -7.10 44.44 -24.07
CA SER A 5 -7.39 44.13 -22.68
C SER A 5 -6.50 42.98 -22.26
N ASP A 6 -5.74 43.15 -21.18
CA ASP A 6 -4.97 42.07 -20.56
C ASP A 6 -5.96 41.03 -20.05
N LYS A 7 -6.23 40.02 -20.89
CA LYS A 7 -7.15 38.94 -20.54
C LYS A 7 -6.43 37.97 -19.63
N SER A 8 -6.63 38.15 -18.33
CA SER A 8 -6.27 37.18 -17.30
C SER A 8 -7.43 36.21 -17.07
N ARG A 9 -7.13 34.91 -17.00
CA ARG A 9 -8.10 33.88 -16.57
C ARG A 9 -7.42 32.86 -15.67
N THR A 10 -8.21 32.29 -14.75
CA THR A 10 -7.78 31.20 -13.89
C THR A 10 -8.56 29.95 -14.24
N ILE A 11 -7.86 28.85 -14.48
CA ILE A 11 -8.43 27.52 -14.64
C ILE A 11 -8.27 26.80 -13.30
N LYS A 12 -9.37 26.33 -12.74
CA LYS A 12 -9.40 25.62 -11.46
C LYS A 12 -9.87 24.19 -11.70
N ILE A 13 -9.06 23.25 -11.25
CA ILE A 13 -9.42 21.84 -11.10
C ILE A 13 -9.49 21.63 -9.59
N ASP A 14 -10.69 21.75 -9.02
CA ASP A 14 -10.88 21.72 -7.57
C ASP A 14 -10.66 20.33 -6.97
N LEU A 15 -10.74 19.28 -7.80
CA LEU A 15 -10.44 17.91 -7.40
C LEU A 15 -9.83 17.15 -8.58
N MET A 16 -8.66 16.55 -8.35
CA MET A 16 -8.03 15.62 -9.28
C MET A 16 -8.69 14.25 -9.16
N ALA A 17 -9.14 13.72 -10.30
CA ALA A 17 -9.68 12.37 -10.37
C ALA A 17 -8.56 11.34 -10.58
N ARG A 18 -8.84 10.07 -10.21
CA ARG A 18 -7.96 8.91 -10.46
C ARG A 18 -6.57 9.02 -9.83
N VAL A 19 -6.46 9.70 -8.68
CA VAL A 19 -5.28 9.71 -7.81
C VAL A 19 -5.66 9.19 -6.42
N GLU A 20 -4.68 8.74 -5.65
CA GLU A 20 -4.85 8.57 -4.21
C GLU A 20 -4.63 9.92 -3.52
N GLY A 21 -5.43 10.19 -2.48
CA GLY A 21 -5.41 11.46 -1.78
C GLY A 21 -6.26 12.56 -2.42
N GLU A 22 -6.11 13.77 -1.88
CA GLU A 22 -6.86 14.96 -2.29
C GLU A 22 -5.92 16.02 -2.86
N GLY A 23 -6.05 16.24 -4.17
CA GLY A 23 -5.26 17.20 -4.93
C GLY A 23 -6.11 18.11 -5.80
N ALA A 24 -5.67 19.35 -6.00
CA ALA A 24 -6.26 20.35 -6.89
C ALA A 24 -5.18 21.03 -7.73
N LEU A 25 -5.56 21.56 -8.89
CA LEU A 25 -4.67 22.32 -9.77
C LEU A 25 -5.24 23.71 -10.05
N HIS A 26 -4.45 24.74 -9.79
CA HIS A 26 -4.77 26.11 -10.17
C HIS A 26 -3.80 26.58 -11.24
N ILE A 27 -4.32 27.03 -12.38
CA ILE A 27 -3.51 27.52 -13.50
C ILE A 27 -3.91 28.97 -13.79
N THR A 28 -2.94 29.87 -13.75
CA THR A 28 -3.15 31.28 -14.11
C THR A 28 -2.62 31.53 -15.52
N VAL A 29 -3.47 32.06 -16.39
CA VAL A 29 -3.15 32.37 -17.78
C VAL A 29 -3.35 33.86 -18.01
N GLN A 30 -2.33 34.56 -18.49
CA GLN A 30 -2.39 35.96 -18.89
C GLN A 30 -1.95 36.10 -20.33
N ASN A 31 -2.72 36.83 -21.14
CA ASN A 31 -2.39 37.09 -22.55
C ASN A 31 -2.12 35.83 -23.37
N GLY A 32 -2.84 34.75 -23.05
CA GLY A 32 -2.69 33.44 -23.70
C GLY A 32 -1.46 32.64 -23.25
N GLN A 33 -0.66 33.16 -22.32
CA GLN A 33 0.51 32.47 -21.76
C GLN A 33 0.24 32.03 -20.32
N VAL A 34 0.64 30.81 -19.99
CA VAL A 34 0.61 30.29 -18.62
C VAL A 34 1.63 31.07 -17.81
N GLN A 35 1.18 31.71 -16.73
CA GLN A 35 2.03 32.46 -15.81
C GLN A 35 2.37 31.66 -14.55
N ASP A 36 1.44 30.83 -14.09
CA ASP A 36 1.61 30.06 -12.86
C ASP A 36 0.80 28.76 -12.91
N VAL A 37 1.33 27.73 -12.26
CA VAL A 37 0.70 26.40 -12.09
C VAL A 37 0.96 25.91 -10.67
N GLN A 38 -0.09 25.73 -9.90
CA GLN A 38 -0.02 25.31 -8.50
C GLN A 38 -0.72 23.97 -8.31
N LEU A 39 0.03 22.95 -7.91
CA LEU A 39 -0.51 21.72 -7.33
C LEU A 39 -0.78 21.95 -5.85
N ARG A 40 -2.03 21.76 -5.43
CA ARG A 40 -2.46 21.92 -4.04
C ARG A 40 -2.86 20.56 -3.50
N ILE A 41 -2.13 20.05 -2.53
CA ILE A 41 -2.51 18.86 -1.76
C ILE A 41 -3.20 19.35 -0.49
N PHE A 42 -4.46 18.97 -0.31
CA PHE A 42 -5.29 19.52 0.78
C PHE A 42 -5.95 18.44 1.64
N GLU A 43 -5.38 17.23 1.66
CA GLU A 43 -5.80 16.19 2.58
C GLU A 43 -5.86 16.72 4.02
N PRO A 44 -6.93 16.40 4.78
CA PRO A 44 -7.04 16.83 6.15
C PRO A 44 -5.84 16.30 6.95
N PRO A 45 -5.15 17.15 7.74
CA PRO A 45 -3.99 16.71 8.50
C PRO A 45 -4.43 15.67 9.54
N ARG A 46 -3.86 14.47 9.43
CA ARG A 46 -4.17 13.34 10.32
C ARG A 46 -3.23 13.25 11.53
N PHE A 47 -2.17 14.07 11.56
CA PHE A 47 -1.24 14.24 12.67
C PHE A 47 -0.64 12.94 13.23
N PHE A 48 -0.36 11.95 12.37
CA PHE A 48 0.20 10.66 12.79
C PHE A 48 1.49 10.82 13.61
N GLU A 49 2.36 11.76 13.27
CA GLU A 49 3.62 12.01 13.98
C GLU A 49 3.40 12.39 15.45
N ALA A 50 2.49 13.35 15.70
CA ALA A 50 2.11 13.73 17.06
C ALA A 50 1.31 12.62 17.75
N PHE A 51 0.43 11.95 17.02
CA PHE A 51 -0.41 10.87 17.54
C PHE A 51 0.38 9.64 18.04
N LEU A 52 1.56 9.38 17.45
CA LEU A 52 2.45 8.30 17.84
C LEU A 52 3.23 8.59 19.14
N GLN A 53 3.28 9.83 19.60
CA GLN A 53 3.96 10.17 20.85
C GLN A 53 3.27 9.51 22.05
N GLY A 54 4.05 8.82 22.89
CA GLY A 54 3.55 8.11 24.06
C GLY A 54 2.81 6.80 23.76
N ARG A 55 2.72 6.38 22.49
CA ARG A 55 2.13 5.08 22.11
C ARG A 55 3.07 3.93 22.43
N HIS A 56 2.49 2.77 22.72
CA HIS A 56 3.30 1.57 22.90
C HIS A 56 3.86 1.12 21.55
N VAL A 57 5.14 0.74 21.49
CA VAL A 57 5.83 0.41 20.23
C VAL A 57 5.17 -0.72 19.44
N ASN A 58 4.51 -1.66 20.13
CA ASN A 58 3.78 -2.77 19.50
C ASN A 58 2.52 -2.31 18.74
N GLU A 59 1.95 -1.14 19.06
CA GLU A 59 0.78 -0.60 18.38
C GLU A 59 1.16 0.17 17.11
N VAL A 60 2.43 0.60 16.99
CA VAL A 60 2.90 1.48 15.92
C VAL A 60 2.67 0.89 14.53
N PRO A 61 3.04 -0.39 14.22
CA PRO A 61 2.82 -0.96 12.89
C PRO A 61 1.34 -0.97 12.51
N ASP A 62 0.46 -1.22 13.47
CA ASP A 62 -0.97 -1.15 13.22
C ASP A 62 -1.41 0.29 12.94
N ILE A 63 -1.05 1.25 13.78
CA ILE A 63 -1.44 2.65 13.62
C ILE A 63 -1.01 3.17 12.23
N VAL A 64 0.27 3.02 11.86
CA VAL A 64 0.81 3.61 10.63
C VAL A 64 0.27 2.95 9.36
N ALA A 65 -0.19 1.71 9.43
CA ALA A 65 -0.87 1.07 8.29
C ALA A 65 -2.14 1.81 7.85
N ARG A 66 -2.69 2.70 8.69
CA ARG A 66 -3.91 3.48 8.37
C ARG A 66 -3.58 4.84 7.73
N ILE A 67 -2.30 5.11 7.43
CA ILE A 67 -1.89 6.30 6.66
C ILE A 67 -2.33 6.19 5.19
N CYS A 68 -2.33 5.00 4.61
CA CYS A 68 -2.83 4.81 3.24
C CYS A 68 -3.45 3.42 3.09
N GLY A 69 -4.57 3.35 2.39
CA GLY A 69 -5.25 2.08 2.10
C GLY A 69 -4.59 1.25 0.99
N ILE A 70 -3.71 1.87 0.18
CA ILE A 70 -3.01 1.21 -0.95
C ILE A 70 -1.61 0.73 -0.54
N CYS A 71 -0.87 1.50 0.26
CA CYS A 71 0.50 1.16 0.66
C CYS A 71 0.71 0.92 2.18
N PRO A 72 -0.18 0.19 2.88
CA PRO A 72 -0.05 0.00 4.32
C PRO A 72 1.20 -0.78 4.75
N VAL A 73 1.67 -1.74 3.95
CA VAL A 73 2.88 -2.52 4.20
C VAL A 73 4.12 -1.62 4.13
N ALA A 74 4.16 -0.64 3.21
CA ALA A 74 5.25 0.34 3.17
C ALA A 74 5.43 1.08 4.50
N TYR A 75 4.34 1.54 5.10
CA TYR A 75 4.37 2.17 6.42
C TYR A 75 4.75 1.18 7.52
N GLN A 76 4.18 -0.02 7.50
CA GLN A 76 4.50 -1.06 8.48
C GLN A 76 5.97 -1.46 8.47
N MET A 77 6.53 -1.73 7.29
CA MET A 77 7.94 -2.12 7.13
C MET A 77 8.87 -0.99 7.57
N SER A 78 8.54 0.26 7.23
CA SER A 78 9.32 1.42 7.67
C SER A 78 9.34 1.54 9.20
N ALA A 79 8.18 1.37 9.85
CA ALA A 79 8.08 1.41 11.31
C ALA A 79 8.81 0.25 11.99
N VAL A 80 8.57 -1.01 11.58
CA VAL A 80 9.21 -2.16 12.23
C VAL A 80 10.71 -2.19 12.04
N HIS A 81 11.22 -1.85 10.85
CA HIS A 81 12.67 -1.78 10.64
C HIS A 81 13.31 -0.71 11.53
N THR A 82 12.68 0.47 11.67
CA THR A 82 13.17 1.53 12.55
C THR A 82 13.18 1.07 14.01
N LEU A 83 12.10 0.45 14.48
CA LEU A 83 11.99 -0.04 15.85
C LEU A 83 13.00 -1.16 16.14
N GLU A 84 13.22 -2.07 15.18
CA GLU A 84 14.20 -3.14 15.29
C GLU A 84 15.64 -2.62 15.35
N GLN A 85 15.95 -1.57 14.58
CA GLN A 85 17.24 -0.87 14.67
C GLN A 85 17.43 -0.24 16.06
N ILE A 86 16.39 0.43 16.60
CA ILE A 86 16.44 1.05 17.94
C ILE A 86 16.67 -0.01 19.03
N PHE A 87 16.02 -1.16 18.92
CA PHE A 87 16.11 -2.24 19.92
C PHE A 87 17.28 -3.22 19.69
N GLY A 88 18.05 -3.07 18.61
CA GLY A 88 19.12 -4.02 18.26
C GLY A 88 18.61 -5.43 17.95
N VAL A 89 17.41 -5.54 17.37
CA VAL A 89 16.81 -6.83 17.02
C VAL A 89 17.38 -7.33 15.71
N GLU A 90 18.08 -8.47 15.75
CA GLU A 90 18.53 -9.15 14.54
C GLU A 90 17.47 -10.10 13.99
N MET A 91 17.08 -9.89 12.74
CA MET A 91 16.09 -10.73 12.06
C MET A 91 16.75 -11.95 11.42
N PRO A 92 16.20 -13.17 11.56
CA PRO A 92 16.57 -14.31 10.72
C PRO A 92 16.33 -14.03 9.22
N GLN A 93 17.16 -14.60 8.34
CA GLN A 93 17.02 -14.38 6.89
C GLN A 93 15.67 -14.85 6.35
N SER A 94 15.17 -15.99 6.84
CA SER A 94 13.86 -16.53 6.48
C SER A 94 12.71 -15.56 6.77
N LEU A 95 12.76 -14.83 7.90
CA LEU A 95 11.77 -13.80 8.24
C LEU A 95 11.90 -12.53 7.38
N ARG A 96 13.13 -12.13 7.01
CA ARG A 96 13.34 -11.05 6.05
C ARG A 96 12.77 -11.39 4.68
N ASP A 97 12.94 -12.63 4.22
CA ASP A 97 12.42 -13.08 2.93
C ASP A 97 10.89 -13.09 2.91
N LEU A 98 10.24 -13.48 4.01
CA LEU A 98 8.78 -13.37 4.15
C LEU A 98 8.28 -11.93 4.15
N ARG A 99 8.98 -11.01 4.83
CA ARG A 99 8.66 -9.57 4.75
C ARG A 99 8.82 -9.03 3.34
N ARG A 100 9.87 -9.45 2.64
CA ARG A 100 10.07 -9.09 1.23
C ARG A 100 8.94 -9.62 0.35
N LEU A 101 8.49 -10.86 0.56
CA LEU A 101 7.38 -11.43 -0.17
C LEU A 101 6.06 -10.68 0.10
N LEU A 102 5.80 -10.29 1.36
CA LEU A 102 4.66 -9.44 1.73
C LEU A 102 4.71 -8.10 0.97
N TYR A 103 5.88 -7.45 0.96
CA TYR A 103 6.12 -6.19 0.27
C TYR A 103 5.94 -6.30 -1.25
N CYS A 104 6.41 -7.40 -1.86
CA CYS A 104 6.17 -7.69 -3.26
C CYS A 104 4.67 -7.88 -3.56
N GLY A 105 3.91 -8.44 -2.62
CA GLY A 105 2.45 -8.54 -2.72
C GLY A 105 1.77 -7.17 -2.83
N GLU A 106 2.14 -6.23 -1.97
CA GLU A 106 1.70 -4.82 -2.05
C GLU A 106 2.12 -4.16 -3.35
N TRP A 107 3.38 -4.33 -3.78
CA TRP A 107 3.84 -3.76 -5.04
C TRP A 107 3.03 -4.21 -6.24
N ILE A 108 2.73 -5.50 -6.33
CA ILE A 108 1.88 -6.05 -7.40
C ILE A 108 0.50 -5.43 -7.34
N GLU A 109 -0.13 -5.42 -6.17
CA GLU A 109 -1.46 -4.86 -5.95
C GLU A 109 -1.54 -3.37 -6.35
N SER A 110 -0.61 -2.56 -5.85
CA SER A 110 -0.56 -1.11 -6.04
C SER A 110 -0.21 -0.71 -7.48
N HIS A 111 0.84 -1.31 -8.07
CA HIS A 111 1.23 -0.98 -9.44
C HIS A 111 0.16 -1.37 -10.45
N VAL A 112 -0.46 -2.52 -10.24
CA VAL A 112 -1.50 -3.01 -11.15
C VAL A 112 -2.76 -2.16 -11.06
N LEU A 113 -3.14 -1.73 -9.85
CA LEU A 113 -4.21 -0.76 -9.64
C LEU A 113 -3.92 0.54 -10.40
N HIS A 114 -2.73 1.11 -10.20
CA HIS A 114 -2.33 2.35 -10.86
C HIS A 114 -2.36 2.23 -12.39
N ILE A 115 -1.74 1.18 -12.95
CA ILE A 115 -1.66 0.98 -14.40
C ILE A 115 -3.04 0.73 -15.02
N HIS A 116 -3.83 -0.20 -14.46
CA HIS A 116 -5.04 -0.68 -15.16
C HIS A 116 -6.31 0.10 -14.80
N MET A 117 -6.36 0.77 -13.66
CA MET A 117 -7.58 1.47 -13.21
C MET A 117 -7.42 2.99 -13.20
N LEU A 118 -6.21 3.49 -12.94
CA LEU A 118 -5.96 4.92 -12.85
C LEU A 118 -5.44 5.48 -14.18
N GLN A 119 -4.29 5.01 -14.65
CA GLN A 119 -3.57 5.64 -15.76
C GLN A 119 -3.93 5.06 -17.15
N GLY A 120 -4.30 3.78 -17.21
CA GLY A 120 -4.66 3.09 -18.46
C GLY A 120 -5.71 3.82 -19.31
N PRO A 121 -6.79 4.38 -18.73
CA PRO A 121 -7.78 5.15 -19.47
C PRO A 121 -7.17 6.35 -20.21
N ASP A 122 -6.28 7.13 -19.59
CA ASP A 122 -5.67 8.30 -20.24
C ASP A 122 -4.83 7.90 -21.47
N PHE A 123 -4.03 6.84 -21.34
CA PHE A 123 -3.18 6.38 -22.44
C PHE A 123 -3.95 5.82 -23.62
N LEU A 124 -5.18 5.34 -23.38
CA LEU A 124 -6.04 4.74 -24.40
C LEU A 124 -7.19 5.65 -24.83
N GLY A 125 -7.26 6.88 -24.30
CA GLY A 125 -8.27 7.89 -24.68
C GLY A 125 -9.66 7.63 -24.13
N PHE A 126 -9.78 7.07 -22.92
CA PHE A 126 -11.05 6.86 -22.21
C PHE A 126 -11.16 7.76 -20.97
N ASP A 127 -12.37 8.19 -20.63
CA ASP A 127 -12.61 9.05 -19.47
C ASP A 127 -12.47 8.29 -18.14
N SER A 128 -12.68 6.97 -18.16
CA SER A 128 -12.64 6.12 -16.96
C SER A 128 -12.22 4.67 -17.25
N GLY A 129 -11.79 3.97 -16.19
CA GLY A 129 -11.52 2.53 -16.24
C GLY A 129 -12.75 1.70 -16.60
N LEU A 130 -13.95 2.16 -16.25
CA LEU A 130 -15.20 1.46 -16.58
C LEU A 130 -15.54 1.59 -18.06
N GLU A 131 -15.34 2.77 -18.64
CA GLU A 131 -15.50 2.97 -20.07
C GLU A 131 -14.49 2.14 -20.85
N MET A 132 -13.21 2.20 -20.45
CA MET A 132 -12.14 1.38 -21.01
C MET A 132 -12.48 -0.11 -20.95
N ALA A 133 -13.13 -0.59 -19.87
CA ALA A 133 -13.52 -1.98 -19.72
C ALA A 133 -14.54 -2.48 -20.76
N ARG A 134 -15.34 -1.58 -21.36
CA ARG A 134 -16.31 -1.95 -22.39
C ARG A 134 -15.63 -2.34 -23.70
N SER A 135 -14.56 -1.62 -24.06
CA SER A 135 -13.80 -1.84 -25.29
C SER A 135 -12.60 -2.77 -25.09
N HIS A 136 -11.99 -2.76 -23.89
CA HIS A 136 -10.78 -3.53 -23.54
C HIS A 136 -10.98 -4.38 -22.28
N PRO A 137 -12.01 -5.26 -22.25
CA PRO A 137 -12.32 -6.05 -21.05
C PRO A 137 -11.16 -6.94 -20.61
N ASP A 138 -10.36 -7.45 -21.54
CA ASP A 138 -9.26 -8.36 -21.22
C ASP A 138 -8.08 -7.67 -20.52
N LEU A 139 -7.81 -6.40 -20.84
CA LEU A 139 -6.81 -5.60 -20.14
C LEU A 139 -7.23 -5.38 -18.68
N VAL A 140 -8.48 -4.97 -18.47
CA VAL A 140 -9.04 -4.74 -17.13
C VAL A 140 -9.07 -6.04 -16.33
N LYS A 141 -9.56 -7.14 -16.91
CA LYS A 141 -9.56 -8.48 -16.27
C LYS A 141 -8.15 -8.97 -15.93
N ARG A 142 -7.17 -8.73 -16.81
CA ARG A 142 -5.76 -9.04 -16.53
C ARG A 142 -5.26 -8.27 -15.31
N GLY A 143 -5.53 -6.96 -15.25
CA GLY A 143 -5.22 -6.14 -14.08
C GLY A 143 -5.86 -6.68 -12.81
N LEU A 144 -7.17 -6.94 -12.81
CA LEU A 144 -7.86 -7.48 -11.64
C LEU A 144 -7.32 -8.85 -11.19
N ARG A 145 -6.92 -9.72 -12.12
CA ARG A 145 -6.27 -11.01 -11.77
C ARG A 145 -4.91 -10.82 -11.10
N MET A 146 -4.07 -9.92 -11.62
CA MET A 146 -2.76 -9.64 -11.00
C MET A 146 -2.91 -8.96 -9.64
N LYS A 147 -3.84 -8.01 -9.52
CA LYS A 147 -4.18 -7.39 -8.22
C LYS A 147 -4.68 -8.44 -7.22
N LYS A 148 -5.50 -9.40 -7.66
CA LYS A 148 -5.93 -10.53 -6.81
C LYS A 148 -4.75 -11.37 -6.33
N ALA A 149 -3.75 -11.63 -7.17
CA ALA A 149 -2.55 -12.37 -6.77
C ALA A 149 -1.74 -11.61 -5.69
N GLY A 150 -1.54 -10.29 -5.85
CA GLY A 150 -0.94 -9.44 -4.81
C GLY A 150 -1.72 -9.49 -3.50
N ASN A 151 -3.04 -9.30 -3.57
CA ASN A 151 -3.94 -9.40 -2.41
C ASN A 151 -3.88 -10.76 -1.70
N GLN A 152 -3.70 -11.85 -2.45
CA GLN A 152 -3.58 -13.19 -1.88
C GLN A 152 -2.27 -13.36 -1.09
N LEU A 153 -1.16 -12.78 -1.56
CA LEU A 153 0.10 -12.74 -0.80
C LEU A 153 -0.04 -11.92 0.49
N LEU A 154 -0.67 -10.74 0.39
CA LEU A 154 -1.00 -9.89 1.53
C LEU A 154 -1.88 -10.62 2.54
N ALA A 155 -2.95 -11.28 2.10
CA ALA A 155 -3.83 -12.03 3.01
C ALA A 155 -3.13 -13.24 3.64
N LEU A 156 -2.32 -13.97 2.88
CA LEU A 156 -1.60 -15.15 3.35
C LEU A 156 -0.60 -14.82 4.45
N LEU A 157 0.24 -13.80 4.23
CA LEU A 157 1.31 -13.43 5.15
C LEU A 157 0.85 -12.43 6.20
N GLY A 158 -0.02 -11.50 5.79
CA GLY A 158 -0.51 -10.36 6.54
C GLY A 158 -1.79 -10.61 7.35
N GLY A 159 -2.45 -11.75 7.13
CA GLY A 159 -3.79 -12.07 7.66
C GLY A 159 -4.94 -11.32 6.97
N ARG A 160 -4.65 -10.19 6.33
CA ARG A 160 -5.63 -9.34 5.61
C ARG A 160 -4.99 -8.78 4.35
N SER A 161 -5.78 -8.60 3.29
CA SER A 161 -5.30 -7.97 2.05
C SER A 161 -5.11 -6.45 2.16
N VAL A 162 -5.78 -5.81 3.13
CA VAL A 162 -5.67 -4.37 3.43
C VAL A 162 -5.50 -4.20 4.92
N HIS A 163 -4.55 -3.34 5.29
CA HIS A 163 -4.07 -3.14 6.66
C HIS A 163 -3.72 -4.50 7.32
N PRO A 164 -2.66 -5.18 6.88
CA PRO A 164 -2.17 -6.41 7.50
C PRO A 164 -2.00 -6.28 9.01
N VAL A 165 -2.27 -7.35 9.75
CA VAL A 165 -2.27 -7.36 11.23
C VAL A 165 -1.25 -8.33 11.81
N SER A 166 -0.57 -9.10 10.96
CA SER A 166 0.43 -10.06 11.42
C SER A 166 1.82 -9.45 11.60
N VAL A 167 2.12 -8.30 11.00
CA VAL A 167 3.46 -7.70 11.09
C VAL A 167 3.76 -7.24 12.51
N GLN A 168 4.89 -7.68 13.08
CA GLN A 168 5.33 -7.28 14.43
C GLN A 168 6.85 -7.04 14.46
N ILE A 169 7.32 -6.34 15.49
CA ILE A 169 8.74 -6.26 15.82
C ILE A 169 9.27 -7.68 16.03
N GLY A 170 10.33 -8.06 15.34
CA GLY A 170 10.91 -9.41 15.43
C GLY A 170 10.22 -10.47 14.56
N GLY A 171 9.25 -10.13 13.71
CA GLY A 171 8.72 -11.07 12.71
C GLY A 171 7.22 -10.89 12.40
N PHE A 172 6.46 -11.98 12.57
CA PHE A 172 5.02 -12.06 12.32
C PHE A 172 4.29 -12.67 13.53
N SER A 173 3.05 -12.26 13.79
CA SER A 173 2.18 -12.87 14.78
C SER A 173 1.74 -14.26 14.32
N GLY A 174 1.71 -15.22 15.24
CA GLY A 174 1.33 -16.62 14.96
C GLY A 174 2.36 -17.44 14.20
N ALA A 175 3.48 -16.84 13.79
CA ALA A 175 4.63 -17.62 13.37
C ALA A 175 5.41 -18.03 14.61
N ASP A 176 5.18 -19.26 15.08
CA ASP A 176 5.92 -19.84 16.20
C ASP A 176 7.41 -19.59 15.97
N LYS A 177 8.05 -18.86 16.87
CA LYS A 177 9.50 -18.55 16.81
C LYS A 177 10.34 -19.83 16.71
N GLU A 178 9.78 -20.99 17.11
CA GLU A 178 10.36 -22.32 16.99
C GLU A 178 10.05 -23.05 15.66
N CYS A 179 8.92 -22.80 14.98
CA CYS A 179 8.50 -23.54 13.78
C CYS A 179 9.30 -23.17 12.51
N PHE A 180 10.07 -22.08 12.52
CA PHE A 180 10.93 -21.70 11.38
C PHE A 180 12.06 -22.70 11.10
N THR A 181 12.47 -23.48 12.10
CA THR A 181 13.44 -24.58 11.89
C THR A 181 12.91 -25.66 10.93
N CYS A 182 11.59 -25.84 10.82
CA CYS A 182 10.98 -26.74 9.83
C CYS A 182 11.06 -26.22 8.40
N ALA A 183 11.00 -24.90 8.18
CA ALA A 183 11.07 -24.32 6.83
C ALA A 183 12.50 -24.32 6.28
N GLU A 184 13.50 -24.21 7.15
CA GLU A 184 14.93 -24.29 6.78
C GLU A 184 15.40 -25.73 6.51
N ARG A 185 14.77 -26.74 7.13
CA ARG A 185 15.00 -28.15 6.83
C ARG A 185 14.05 -28.58 5.71
N ARG A 186 14.52 -28.73 4.47
CA ARG A 186 13.76 -29.31 3.34
C ARG A 186 12.99 -30.57 3.77
N ILE A 187 11.72 -30.44 4.15
CA ILE A 187 10.87 -31.57 4.54
C ILE A 187 10.52 -32.34 3.26
N PRO A 188 10.80 -33.66 3.18
CA PRO A 188 10.41 -34.47 2.03
C PRO A 188 8.88 -34.45 1.82
N LEU A 189 8.44 -34.39 0.56
CA LEU A 189 7.03 -34.49 0.18
C LEU A 189 6.40 -35.73 0.82
N GLY A 190 5.49 -35.52 1.79
CA GLY A 190 4.77 -36.58 2.51
C GLY A 190 4.88 -36.53 4.04
N GLN A 191 5.76 -35.70 4.63
CA GLN A 191 5.81 -35.50 6.08
C GLN A 191 5.16 -34.18 6.51
N ARG A 192 4.40 -34.19 7.61
CA ARG A 192 3.86 -32.98 8.25
C ARG A 192 4.89 -32.42 9.23
N CYS A 193 5.18 -31.12 9.16
CA CYS A 193 5.91 -30.44 10.22
C CYS A 193 5.08 -30.54 11.51
N ARG A 194 5.69 -31.07 12.58
CA ARG A 194 5.10 -31.08 13.92
C ARG A 194 5.60 -29.85 14.66
N CYS A 195 5.06 -28.68 14.35
CA CYS A 195 5.15 -27.55 15.27
C CYS A 195 3.88 -27.47 16.11
N GLY A 196 4.07 -27.48 17.43
CA GLY A 196 3.03 -27.36 18.45
C GLY A 196 2.10 -28.57 18.58
N ASN A 197 2.26 -29.36 19.64
CA ASN A 197 1.11 -30.05 20.22
C ASN A 197 0.14 -28.97 20.70
N ALA A 198 -0.87 -28.65 19.91
CA ALA A 198 -2.09 -28.05 20.45
C ALA A 198 -2.70 -29.10 21.38
N SER A 199 -2.44 -28.97 22.69
CA SER A 199 -3.26 -29.58 23.73
C SER A 199 -4.66 -28.99 23.61
N MET A 200 -5.46 -29.66 22.78
CA MET A 200 -6.87 -29.40 22.58
C MET A 200 -7.60 -29.89 23.83
N GLY A 201 -7.89 -28.97 24.76
CA GLY A 201 -8.98 -29.07 25.73
C GLY A 201 -8.88 -30.12 26.84
N GLU A 202 -8.51 -29.66 28.03
CA GLU A 202 -9.26 -30.02 29.25
C GLU A 202 -9.81 -28.73 29.84
N ARG A 203 -11.10 -28.49 29.58
CA ARG A 203 -11.92 -27.54 30.33
C ARG A 203 -12.58 -28.33 31.46
N ILE A 204 -12.22 -28.01 32.70
CA ILE A 204 -13.16 -27.90 33.83
C ILE A 204 -13.34 -26.40 34.06
#